data_AF-A0A6J2JN96-F1
#
_entry.id   AF-A0A6J2JN96-F1
#
_cell.length_a   1.000
_cell.length_b   1.000
_cell.length_c   1.000
_cell.angle_alpha   90.00
_cell.angle_beta   90.00
_cell.angle_gamma   90.00
#
_symmetry.space_group_name_H-M   'P 1'
#
loop_
_entity.id
_entity.type
_entity.pdbx_description
1 polymer ?
#
loop_
_entity_poly.entity_id
_entity_poly.type
_entity_poly.pdbx_seq_one_letter_code
_entity_poly.pdbx_strand_id
1 'polypeptide(L)'
;MDLRLMDKLRLLKIDTDLRPQIKMKPLSRYYFVTSTNPNEQFFVFASTAAWLIRKCGKDFAQPNEEDDPNTIIAAVIDVLKENEVNVDFSSHKLKQGWGDQVCSILNILSDEALKKENFEWQKPVVDIPESEESVDDIDQVEDETEILLDKVEDEMPIYSDESEGEFNADEKEPSNIAQKVHDWEAWKLELERVAPALRLKISADGRDWRARHAQMRSYKEELFDRFKTTGAQLNKLHSSISSAMDKVTARENILNEQFEPLVKEYGSLLDELNKVTNEYKEASVGITERQDMLNELSTKLENIKQRTESKGSSMNDNSPLVTAKKAVATLKKDIQEMDFQITVLLWLLTTKESNGNSLLNNKESGMIANEVY
;
A
#
# COMPACT_ATOMS: atom_id res chain seq x y z
N MET A 1 -2.01 -3.98 1.28
CA MET A 1 -3.05 -4.28 0.27
C MET A 1 -2.46 -4.58 -1.11
N ASP A 2 -2.28 -5.87 -1.41
CA ASP A 2 -1.79 -6.35 -2.70
C ASP A 2 -2.98 -6.75 -3.59
N LEU A 3 -3.34 -5.88 -4.54
CA LEU A 3 -4.44 -6.11 -5.51
C LEU A 3 -4.19 -7.27 -6.48
N ARG A 4 -3.02 -7.91 -6.37
CA ARG A 4 -2.56 -9.07 -7.14
C ARG A 4 -3.09 -10.40 -6.61
N LEU A 5 -3.67 -10.44 -5.40
CA LEU A 5 -4.20 -11.68 -4.82
C LEU A 5 -5.22 -12.37 -5.73
N MET A 6 -6.21 -11.63 -6.22
CA MET A 6 -7.25 -12.19 -7.09
C MET A 6 -6.71 -12.67 -8.43
N ASP A 7 -5.67 -12.02 -8.94
CA ASP A 7 -5.00 -12.43 -10.18
C ASP A 7 -4.26 -13.78 -9.95
N LYS A 8 -3.57 -13.94 -8.81
CA LYS A 8 -2.95 -15.22 -8.42
C LYS A 8 -3.98 -16.34 -8.23
N LEU A 9 -5.12 -16.06 -7.59
CA LEU A 9 -6.19 -17.04 -7.41
C LEU A 9 -6.82 -17.47 -8.75
N ARG A 10 -6.94 -16.55 -9.71
CA ARG A 10 -7.39 -16.87 -11.07
C ARG A 10 -6.39 -17.71 -11.83
N LEU A 11 -5.08 -17.44 -11.69
CA LEU A 11 -4.02 -18.28 -12.27
C LEU A 11 -4.10 -19.72 -11.74
N LEU A 12 -4.41 -19.89 -10.45
CA LEU A 12 -4.64 -21.20 -9.81
C LEU A 12 -6.00 -21.82 -10.17
N LYS A 13 -6.78 -21.20 -11.06
CA LYS A 13 -8.08 -21.65 -11.57
C LYS A 13 -9.15 -21.84 -10.48
N ILE A 14 -9.25 -20.88 -9.54
CA ILE A 14 -10.27 -20.89 -8.49
C ILE A 14 -11.71 -20.99 -9.04
N ASP A 15 -11.98 -20.42 -10.22
CA ASP A 15 -13.29 -20.40 -10.87
C ASP A 15 -13.72 -21.76 -11.43
N THR A 16 -12.78 -22.66 -11.75
CA THR A 16 -13.08 -24.02 -12.25
C THR A 16 -13.08 -25.04 -11.13
N ASP A 17 -12.17 -24.91 -10.17
CA ASP A 17 -11.91 -25.98 -9.20
C ASP A 17 -12.78 -25.81 -7.95
N LEU A 18 -12.75 -24.61 -7.34
CA LEU A 18 -13.39 -24.36 -6.05
C LEU A 18 -14.84 -23.86 -6.22
N ARG A 19 -15.07 -22.94 -7.15
CA ARG A 19 -16.37 -22.28 -7.33
C ARG A 19 -17.55 -23.26 -7.54
N PRO A 20 -17.43 -24.35 -8.31
CA PRO A 20 -18.53 -25.32 -8.44
C PRO A 20 -18.81 -26.09 -7.14
N GLN A 21 -17.79 -26.32 -6.31
CA GLN A 21 -17.90 -27.08 -5.06
C GLN A 21 -18.66 -26.27 -3.99
N ILE A 22 -18.38 -24.97 -3.89
CA ILE A 22 -19.00 -24.08 -2.89
C ILE A 22 -20.18 -23.26 -3.43
N LYS A 23 -20.62 -23.50 -4.68
CA LYS A 23 -21.77 -22.84 -5.35
C LYS A 23 -21.77 -21.31 -5.24
N MET A 24 -20.59 -20.70 -5.31
CA MET A 24 -20.44 -19.25 -5.10
C MET A 24 -20.60 -18.43 -6.39
N LYS A 25 -20.94 -17.14 -6.22
CA LYS A 25 -20.92 -16.15 -7.31
C LYS A 25 -19.49 -15.84 -7.75
N PRO A 26 -19.27 -15.39 -9.01
CA PRO A 26 -17.96 -14.92 -9.45
C PRO A 26 -17.38 -13.87 -8.51
N LEU A 27 -16.14 -14.09 -8.07
CA LEU A 27 -15.45 -13.20 -7.14
C LEU A 27 -14.97 -11.92 -7.86
N SER A 28 -15.37 -10.77 -7.33
CA SER A 28 -14.85 -9.47 -7.77
C SER A 28 -13.41 -9.26 -7.28
N ARG A 29 -12.63 -8.41 -7.97
CA ARG A 29 -11.25 -8.09 -7.59
C ARG A 29 -11.11 -7.60 -6.14
N TYR A 30 -12.15 -6.96 -5.62
CA TYR A 30 -12.18 -6.34 -4.29
C TYR A 30 -12.89 -7.19 -3.23
N TYR A 31 -13.22 -8.46 -3.53
CA TYR A 31 -14.12 -9.26 -2.68
C TYR A 31 -13.61 -9.46 -1.25
N PHE A 32 -12.31 -9.71 -1.05
CA PHE A 32 -11.71 -9.85 0.28
C PHE A 32 -11.24 -8.52 0.89
N VAL A 33 -11.32 -7.42 0.14
CA VAL A 33 -10.87 -6.09 0.59
C VAL A 33 -12.01 -5.33 1.27
N THR A 34 -13.23 -5.42 0.72
CA THR A 34 -14.39 -4.68 1.20
C THR A 34 -15.38 -5.61 1.90
N SER A 35 -15.93 -5.17 3.03
CA SER A 35 -17.02 -5.87 3.70
C SER A 35 -18.25 -5.96 2.80
N THR A 36 -18.73 -7.17 2.55
CA THR A 36 -20.00 -7.40 1.85
C THR A 36 -20.95 -8.14 2.79
N ASN A 37 -20.54 -9.33 3.22
CA ASN A 37 -21.27 -10.17 4.17
C ASN A 37 -20.24 -10.95 4.99
N PRO A 38 -19.98 -10.57 6.26
CA PRO A 38 -18.90 -11.15 7.05
C PRO A 38 -18.98 -12.67 7.22
N ASN A 39 -20.18 -13.23 7.36
CA ASN A 39 -20.36 -14.68 7.56
C ASN A 39 -20.03 -15.47 6.28
N GLU A 40 -20.58 -15.02 5.15
CA GLU A 40 -20.29 -15.60 3.84
C GLU A 40 -18.82 -15.43 3.47
N GLN A 41 -18.26 -14.24 3.70
CA GLN A 41 -16.86 -13.94 3.42
C GLN A 41 -15.92 -14.79 4.27
N PHE A 42 -16.27 -15.07 5.53
CA PHE A 42 -15.50 -15.99 6.36
C PHE A 42 -15.54 -17.42 5.82
N PHE A 43 -16.72 -17.93 5.45
CA PHE A 43 -16.84 -19.26 4.84
C PHE A 43 -16.05 -19.37 3.53
N VAL A 44 -16.10 -18.33 2.69
CA VAL A 44 -15.34 -18.27 1.44
C VAL A 44 -13.84 -18.19 1.72
N PHE A 45 -13.40 -17.39 2.69
CA PHE A 45 -12.00 -17.34 3.12
C PHE A 45 -11.52 -18.71 3.61
N ALA A 46 -12.27 -19.33 4.51
CA ALA A 46 -11.98 -20.66 5.06
C ALA A 46 -11.87 -21.72 3.96
N SER A 47 -12.83 -21.73 3.04
CA SER A 47 -12.84 -22.65 1.89
C SER A 47 -11.68 -22.40 0.92
N THR A 48 -11.33 -21.14 0.68
CA THR A 48 -10.21 -20.78 -0.19
C THR A 48 -8.87 -21.15 0.44
N ALA A 49 -8.69 -20.88 1.73
CA ALA A 49 -7.50 -21.28 2.46
C ALA A 49 -7.34 -22.81 2.48
N ALA A 50 -8.41 -23.54 2.78
CA ALA A 50 -8.45 -25.01 2.74
C ALA A 50 -8.03 -25.55 1.36
N TRP A 51 -8.56 -24.97 0.28
CA TRP A 51 -8.25 -25.37 -1.08
C TRP A 51 -6.79 -25.09 -1.47
N LEU A 52 -6.24 -23.92 -1.09
CA LEU A 52 -4.83 -23.61 -1.32
C LEU A 52 -3.92 -24.58 -0.56
N ILE A 53 -4.25 -24.91 0.69
CA ILE A 53 -3.50 -25.87 1.50
C ILE A 53 -3.48 -27.26 0.84
N ARG A 54 -4.60 -27.70 0.26
CA ARG A 54 -4.65 -28.95 -0.53
C ARG A 54 -3.79 -28.89 -1.77
N LYS A 55 -3.79 -27.76 -2.50
CA LYS A 55 -2.89 -27.58 -3.64
C LYS A 55 -1.42 -27.57 -3.24
N CYS A 56 -1.09 -27.14 -2.02
CA CYS A 56 0.25 -27.30 -1.43
C CYS A 56 0.58 -28.76 -1.04
N GLY A 57 -0.33 -29.72 -1.21
CA GLY A 57 -0.13 -31.14 -0.95
C GLY A 57 -0.32 -31.57 0.51
N LYS A 58 -1.03 -30.77 1.31
CA LYS A 58 -1.41 -31.12 2.69
C LYS A 58 -2.91 -31.46 2.74
N ASP A 59 -3.26 -32.51 3.48
CA ASP A 59 -4.66 -32.89 3.67
C ASP A 59 -5.36 -31.91 4.62
N PHE A 60 -6.41 -31.26 4.12
CA PHE A 60 -7.22 -30.31 4.89
C PHE A 60 -8.70 -30.53 4.58
N ALA A 61 -9.54 -30.78 5.59
CA ALA A 61 -10.97 -31.02 5.41
C ALA A 61 -11.69 -29.75 4.92
N GLN A 62 -12.76 -29.90 4.13
CA GLN A 62 -13.46 -28.72 3.60
C GLN A 62 -14.30 -28.14 4.73
N PRO A 63 -14.09 -26.88 5.12
CA PRO A 63 -14.90 -26.27 6.16
C PRO A 63 -16.35 -26.18 5.69
N ASN A 64 -17.29 -26.48 6.58
CA ASN A 64 -18.72 -26.27 6.37
C ASN A 64 -19.15 -24.93 7.00
N GLU A 65 -20.33 -24.42 6.62
CA GLU A 65 -20.84 -23.14 7.16
C GLU A 65 -21.15 -23.18 8.67
N GLU A 66 -21.34 -24.39 9.23
CA GLU A 66 -21.66 -24.62 10.64
C GLU A 66 -20.42 -24.91 11.53
N ASP A 67 -19.24 -25.03 10.92
CA ASP A 67 -18.01 -25.34 11.66
C ASP A 67 -17.53 -24.13 12.47
N ASP A 68 -16.94 -24.37 13.65
CA ASP A 68 -16.49 -23.29 14.53
C ASP A 68 -15.37 -22.46 13.87
N PRO A 69 -15.58 -21.14 13.67
CA PRO A 69 -14.61 -20.25 13.04
C PRO A 69 -13.23 -20.25 13.71
N ASN A 70 -13.19 -20.37 15.05
CA ASN A 70 -11.90 -20.37 15.76
C ASN A 70 -11.09 -21.63 15.45
N THR A 71 -11.75 -22.77 15.36
CA THR A 71 -11.11 -24.07 15.10
C THR A 71 -10.49 -24.08 13.70
N ILE A 72 -11.21 -23.56 12.70
CA ILE A 72 -10.69 -23.43 11.32
C ILE A 72 -9.52 -22.45 11.27
N ILE A 73 -9.64 -21.28 11.92
CA ILE A 73 -8.57 -20.28 11.98
C ILE A 73 -7.31 -20.87 12.63
N ALA A 74 -7.45 -21.60 13.73
CA ALA A 74 -6.34 -22.26 14.39
C ALA A 74 -5.65 -23.28 13.47
N ALA A 75 -6.43 -24.11 12.78
CA ALA A 75 -5.90 -25.08 11.82
C ALA A 75 -5.15 -24.42 10.65
N VAL A 76 -5.68 -23.31 10.09
CA VAL A 76 -5.00 -22.55 9.04
C VAL A 76 -3.70 -21.91 9.55
N ILE A 77 -3.71 -21.36 10.78
CA ILE A 77 -2.51 -20.77 11.40
C ILE A 77 -1.44 -21.83 11.65
N ASP A 78 -1.81 -23.03 12.08
CA ASP A 78 -0.83 -24.10 12.32
C ASP A 78 -0.17 -24.57 11.03
N VAL A 79 -0.92 -24.61 9.92
CA VAL A 79 -0.35 -24.89 8.58
C VAL A 79 0.61 -23.78 8.13
N LEU A 80 0.32 -22.51 8.44
CA LEU A 80 1.20 -21.37 8.13
C LEU A 80 2.49 -21.37 8.96
N LYS A 81 2.41 -21.75 10.23
CA LYS A 81 3.60 -21.88 11.10
C LYS A 81 4.56 -22.95 10.58
N GLU A 82 4.03 -24.04 10.05
CA GLU A 82 4.83 -25.12 9.46
C GLU A 82 5.57 -24.67 8.19
N ASN A 83 5.06 -23.65 7.49
CA ASN A 83 5.70 -23.08 6.31
C ASN A 83 6.62 -21.87 6.64
N GLU A 84 7.11 -21.78 7.88
CA GLU A 84 8.06 -20.77 8.38
C GLU A 84 7.56 -19.31 8.34
N VAL A 85 6.24 -19.08 8.23
CA VAL A 85 5.68 -17.73 8.29
C VAL A 85 5.18 -17.46 9.71
N ASN A 86 5.95 -16.67 10.47
CA ASN A 86 5.61 -16.28 11.83
C ASN A 86 4.58 -15.15 11.80
N VAL A 87 3.30 -15.48 11.99
CA VAL A 87 2.22 -14.49 11.90
C VAL A 87 1.36 -14.44 13.15
N ASP A 88 1.54 -13.37 13.91
CA ASP A 88 0.74 -13.04 15.09
C ASP A 88 -0.49 -12.23 14.66
N PHE A 89 -1.48 -12.93 14.09
CA PHE A 89 -2.74 -12.32 13.67
C PHE A 89 -3.82 -12.52 14.75
N SER A 90 -4.50 -11.43 15.12
CA SER A 90 -5.66 -11.51 16.01
C SER A 90 -6.78 -12.32 15.36
N SER A 91 -7.19 -13.43 16.00
CA SER A 91 -8.27 -14.32 15.54
C SER A 91 -9.59 -13.57 15.31
N HIS A 92 -9.83 -12.48 16.05
CA HIS A 92 -11.00 -11.62 15.85
C HIS A 92 -11.05 -10.96 14.46
N LYS A 93 -9.89 -10.57 13.91
CA LYS A 93 -9.83 -9.93 12.60
C LYS A 93 -9.97 -10.94 11.47
N LEU A 94 -9.53 -12.18 11.67
CA LEU A 94 -9.70 -13.27 10.71
C LEU A 94 -11.16 -13.74 10.61
N LYS A 95 -11.92 -13.69 11.71
CA LYS A 95 -13.36 -13.99 11.72
C LYS A 95 -14.20 -13.06 10.86
N GLN A 96 -13.71 -11.86 10.54
CA GLN A 96 -14.44 -10.91 9.72
C GLN A 96 -14.50 -11.37 8.25
N GLY A 97 -13.59 -12.25 7.81
CA GLY A 97 -13.59 -12.80 6.45
C GLY A 97 -13.11 -11.82 5.36
N TRP A 98 -12.78 -10.59 5.74
CA TRP A 98 -12.25 -9.55 4.86
C TRP A 98 -11.19 -8.71 5.60
N GLY A 99 -10.31 -8.07 4.85
CA GLY A 99 -9.27 -7.17 5.37
C GLY A 99 -7.84 -7.61 5.06
N ASP A 100 -6.87 -6.80 5.52
CA ASP A 100 -5.46 -6.94 5.13
C ASP A 100 -4.82 -8.23 5.68
N GLN A 101 -5.22 -8.71 6.87
CA GLN A 101 -4.74 -10.00 7.40
C GLN A 101 -5.24 -11.18 6.55
N VAL A 102 -6.52 -11.18 6.17
CA VAL A 102 -7.14 -12.22 5.35
C VAL A 102 -6.46 -12.30 3.99
N CYS A 103 -6.27 -11.14 3.34
CA CYS A 103 -5.57 -11.05 2.06
C CYS A 103 -4.11 -11.50 2.17
N SER A 104 -3.41 -11.15 3.25
CA SER A 104 -2.01 -11.53 3.45
C SER A 104 -1.84 -13.05 3.58
N ILE A 105 -2.71 -13.71 4.35
CA ILE A 105 -2.72 -15.17 4.48
C ILE A 105 -2.95 -15.83 3.13
N LEU A 106 -3.99 -15.40 2.41
CA LEU A 106 -4.29 -15.99 1.10
C LEU A 106 -3.17 -15.74 0.09
N ASN A 107 -2.47 -14.60 0.16
CA ASN A 107 -1.37 -14.28 -0.76
C ASN A 107 -0.18 -15.22 -0.55
N ILE A 108 0.18 -15.47 0.70
CA ILE A 108 1.27 -16.37 1.08
C ILE A 108 0.94 -17.81 0.64
N LEU A 109 -0.26 -18.29 0.96
CA LEU A 109 -0.70 -19.62 0.55
C LEU A 109 -0.78 -19.76 -0.97
N SER A 110 -1.17 -18.70 -1.68
CA SER A 110 -1.19 -18.70 -3.15
C SER A 110 0.22 -18.75 -3.74
N ASP A 111 1.19 -18.04 -3.15
CA ASP A 111 2.58 -18.07 -3.61
C ASP A 111 3.22 -19.45 -3.39
N GLU A 112 2.89 -20.12 -2.29
CA GLU A 112 3.32 -21.50 -2.05
C GLU A 112 2.66 -22.50 -2.99
N ALA A 113 1.36 -22.35 -3.25
CA ALA A 113 0.65 -23.18 -4.20
C ALA A 113 1.24 -23.02 -5.61
N LEU A 114 1.50 -21.79 -6.06
CA LEU A 114 2.13 -21.51 -7.36
C LEU A 114 3.56 -22.08 -7.47
N LYS A 115 4.35 -22.02 -6.39
CA LYS A 115 5.68 -22.65 -6.33
C LYS A 115 5.59 -24.16 -6.49
N LYS A 116 4.63 -24.83 -5.84
CA LYS A 116 4.45 -26.27 -5.94
C LYS A 116 3.87 -26.71 -7.29
N GLU A 117 3.04 -25.88 -7.92
CA GLU A 117 2.47 -26.14 -9.24
C GLU A 117 3.49 -25.89 -10.37
N ASN A 118 4.72 -25.44 -10.05
CA ASN A 118 5.77 -25.05 -11.00
C ASN A 118 5.23 -24.15 -12.11
N PHE A 119 4.48 -23.11 -11.72
CA PHE A 119 3.83 -22.24 -12.68
C PHE A 119 4.86 -21.50 -13.55
N GLU A 120 4.81 -21.76 -14.86
CA GLU A 120 5.51 -21.00 -15.88
C GLU A 120 4.54 -20.07 -16.61
N TRP A 121 4.97 -18.83 -16.88
CA TRP A 121 4.18 -17.90 -17.66
C TRP A 121 4.00 -18.43 -19.08
N GLN A 122 2.80 -18.91 -19.37
CA GLN A 122 2.44 -19.33 -20.71
C GLN A 122 2.40 -18.09 -21.62
N LYS A 123 2.89 -18.26 -22.86
CA LYS A 123 2.81 -17.22 -23.89
C LYS A 123 1.33 -16.83 -24.06
N PRO A 124 1.01 -15.54 -24.26
CA PRO A 124 -0.37 -15.10 -24.46
C PRO A 124 -1.00 -15.89 -25.61
N VAL A 125 -2.04 -16.68 -25.31
CA VAL A 125 -2.87 -17.29 -26.34
C VAL A 125 -3.74 -16.16 -26.89
N VAL A 126 -3.34 -15.65 -28.05
CA VAL A 126 -4.22 -14.79 -28.84
C VAL A 126 -5.26 -15.75 -29.43
N ASP A 127 -6.49 -15.70 -28.93
CA ASP A 127 -7.65 -16.31 -29.60
C ASP A 127 -7.87 -15.56 -30.92
N ILE A 128 -7.05 -15.88 -31.91
CA ILE A 128 -7.41 -15.70 -33.30
C ILE A 128 -8.44 -16.80 -33.56
N PRO A 129 -9.71 -16.47 -33.88
CA PRO A 129 -10.71 -17.48 -34.15
C PRO A 129 -10.19 -18.37 -35.29
N GLU A 130 -9.92 -19.64 -34.98
CA GLU A 130 -9.51 -20.65 -35.94
C GLU A 130 -10.59 -20.79 -37.02
N SER A 131 -10.33 -20.21 -38.19
CA SER A 131 -10.84 -20.78 -39.43
C SER A 131 -10.12 -22.11 -39.64
N GLU A 132 -10.88 -23.18 -39.88
CA GLU A 132 -10.41 -24.51 -40.24
C GLU A 132 -9.61 -24.51 -41.56
N GLU A 133 -8.38 -23.97 -41.57
CA GLU A 133 -7.43 -24.15 -42.66
C GLU A 133 -6.06 -24.47 -42.06
N SER A 134 -5.75 -25.77 -42.07
CA SER A 134 -4.40 -26.37 -42.21
C SER A 134 -3.20 -25.57 -41.69
N VAL A 135 -2.69 -25.96 -40.51
CA VAL A 135 -1.44 -25.46 -39.91
C VAL A 135 -0.18 -26.08 -40.53
N ASP A 136 -0.25 -26.67 -41.73
CA ASP A 136 0.91 -27.29 -42.41
C ASP A 136 1.48 -26.45 -43.58
N ASP A 137 0.88 -25.29 -43.94
CA ASP A 137 1.25 -24.56 -45.16
C ASP A 137 1.86 -23.15 -44.95
N ILE A 138 2.34 -22.78 -43.76
CA ILE A 138 2.80 -21.39 -43.48
C ILE A 138 4.33 -21.23 -43.42
N ASP A 139 5.14 -22.26 -43.66
CA ASP A 139 6.61 -22.11 -43.62
C ASP A 139 7.36 -22.38 -44.94
N GLN A 140 6.67 -22.38 -46.09
CA GLN A 140 7.31 -22.29 -47.42
C GLN A 140 6.49 -21.41 -48.37
N VAL A 141 6.50 -20.11 -48.13
CA VAL A 141 6.37 -19.13 -49.22
C VAL A 141 7.70 -18.41 -49.32
N GLU A 142 8.69 -19.11 -49.89
CA GLU A 142 9.78 -18.42 -50.57
C GLU A 142 9.16 -17.54 -51.66
N ASP A 143 9.67 -16.32 -51.73
CA ASP A 143 9.18 -15.21 -52.53
C ASP A 143 9.38 -15.50 -54.04
N GLU A 144 8.48 -16.29 -54.65
CA GLU A 144 8.53 -16.61 -56.09
C GLU A 144 8.02 -15.46 -57.00
N THR A 145 7.94 -14.22 -56.49
CA THR A 145 7.46 -13.06 -57.28
C THR A 145 8.55 -12.10 -57.77
N GLU A 146 9.83 -12.34 -57.47
CA GLU A 146 10.92 -11.64 -58.16
C GLU A 146 11.21 -12.27 -59.53
N ILE A 147 10.53 -11.76 -60.56
CA ILE A 147 10.90 -11.98 -61.96
C ILE A 147 12.23 -11.27 -62.21
N LEU A 148 13.34 -12.00 -62.04
CA LEU A 148 14.67 -11.60 -62.52
C LEU A 148 14.61 -11.50 -64.05
N LEU A 149 14.73 -10.27 -64.55
CA LEU A 149 14.70 -9.90 -65.98
C LEU A 149 15.73 -10.67 -66.84
N ASP A 150 16.74 -11.25 -66.20
CA ASP A 150 17.82 -12.06 -66.80
C ASP A 150 17.32 -13.39 -67.40
N LYS A 151 16.24 -13.99 -66.87
CA LYS A 151 15.73 -15.29 -67.38
C LYS A 151 14.76 -15.17 -68.56
N VAL A 152 14.24 -13.97 -68.83
CA VAL A 152 13.34 -13.74 -69.98
C VAL A 152 14.14 -13.59 -71.28
N GLU A 153 15.42 -13.22 -71.20
CA GLU A 153 16.30 -13.14 -72.38
C GLU A 153 16.75 -14.53 -72.88
N ASP A 154 16.84 -15.53 -71.97
CA ASP A 154 17.22 -16.91 -72.30
C ASP A 154 16.08 -17.78 -72.90
N GLU A 155 14.81 -17.40 -72.72
CA GLU A 155 13.65 -18.16 -73.23
C GLU A 155 13.03 -17.59 -74.53
N MET A 156 13.67 -16.61 -75.17
CA MET A 156 13.39 -16.26 -76.56
C MET A 156 14.40 -16.99 -77.47
N PRO A 157 14.10 -18.22 -77.95
CA PRO A 157 14.80 -18.74 -79.11
C PRO A 157 14.40 -17.85 -80.29
N ILE A 158 15.30 -16.92 -80.61
CA ILE A 158 15.35 -16.23 -81.88
C ILE A 158 15.33 -17.33 -82.95
N TYR A 159 14.18 -17.49 -83.62
CA TYR A 159 14.07 -18.25 -84.87
C TYR A 159 14.86 -17.51 -85.97
N SER A 160 16.18 -17.54 -85.85
CA SER A 160 17.13 -17.11 -86.88
C SER A 160 18.33 -18.04 -86.80
N ASP A 161 18.09 -19.33 -87.08
CA ASP A 161 19.17 -20.22 -87.44
C ASP A 161 19.08 -20.49 -88.95
N GLU A 162 20.05 -19.91 -89.64
CA GLU A 162 20.46 -20.21 -91.00
C GLU A 162 20.87 -21.69 -91.04
N SER A 163 19.90 -22.58 -91.28
CA SER A 163 20.20 -23.95 -91.68
C SER A 163 20.67 -23.95 -93.14
N GLU A 164 21.97 -23.70 -93.33
CA GLU A 164 22.80 -24.18 -94.44
C GLU A 164 22.70 -25.71 -94.51
N GLY A 165 21.62 -26.19 -95.11
CA GLY A 165 21.43 -27.58 -95.49
C GLY A 165 21.26 -27.65 -96.99
N GLU A 166 22.24 -28.23 -97.68
CA GLU A 166 22.17 -28.60 -99.10
C GLU A 166 20.89 -29.41 -99.38
N PHE A 167 19.83 -28.72 -99.77
CA PHE A 167 18.65 -29.36 -100.35
C PHE A 167 18.92 -29.55 -101.83
N ASN A 168 19.30 -30.77 -102.19
CA ASN A 168 19.34 -31.23 -103.57
C ASN A 168 18.02 -30.84 -104.27
N ALA A 169 18.15 -29.96 -105.26
CA ALA A 169 17.10 -29.60 -106.18
C ALA A 169 16.79 -30.79 -107.10
N ASP A 170 16.05 -31.77 -106.57
CA ASP A 170 15.33 -32.72 -107.41
C ASP A 170 14.01 -32.06 -107.82
N GLU A 171 14.00 -31.59 -109.07
CA GLU A 171 12.79 -31.24 -109.82
C GLU A 171 11.77 -32.38 -109.74
N LYS A 172 10.75 -32.24 -108.87
CA LYS A 172 9.51 -33.03 -108.95
C LYS A 172 8.31 -32.12 -108.85
N GLU A 173 7.84 -31.77 -110.04
CA GLU A 173 6.54 -31.25 -110.48
C GLU A 173 5.82 -30.20 -109.62
N PRO A 174 5.37 -29.07 -110.22
CA PRO A 174 4.40 -28.21 -109.58
C PRO A 174 3.08 -28.96 -109.46
N SER A 175 2.81 -29.56 -108.30
CA SER A 175 1.47 -30.08 -108.01
C SER A 175 0.50 -28.92 -108.12
N ASN A 176 -0.34 -28.94 -109.16
CA ASN A 176 -1.34 -27.94 -109.49
C ASN A 176 -2.16 -27.47 -108.27
N ILE A 177 -1.76 -26.35 -107.65
CA ILE A 177 -2.54 -25.66 -106.61
C ILE A 177 -3.79 -25.01 -107.24
N ALA A 178 -3.78 -24.79 -108.56
CA ALA A 178 -4.86 -24.14 -109.31
C ALA A 178 -6.05 -25.04 -109.66
N GLN A 179 -6.04 -26.33 -109.25
CA GLN A 179 -7.13 -27.27 -109.49
C GLN A 179 -7.66 -27.94 -108.22
N LYS A 180 -7.47 -27.32 -107.04
CA LYS A 180 -8.33 -27.60 -105.90
C LYS A 180 -9.62 -26.81 -106.08
N VAL A 181 -10.54 -27.39 -106.86
CA VAL A 181 -11.97 -27.13 -106.64
C VAL A 181 -12.19 -27.45 -105.16
N HIS A 182 -12.34 -26.41 -104.33
CA HIS A 182 -12.71 -26.60 -102.94
C HIS A 182 -14.13 -27.11 -102.94
N ASP A 183 -14.24 -28.43 -103.00
CA ASP A 183 -15.49 -29.14 -102.86
C ASP A 183 -16.06 -28.74 -101.49
N TRP A 184 -17.18 -28.03 -101.50
CA TRP A 184 -17.83 -27.50 -100.28
C TRP A 184 -18.05 -28.62 -99.27
N GLU A 185 -18.34 -29.82 -99.76
CA GLU A 185 -18.56 -31.01 -98.96
C GLU A 185 -17.26 -31.53 -98.33
N ALA A 186 -16.14 -31.52 -99.06
CA ALA A 186 -14.81 -31.86 -98.51
C ALA A 186 -14.35 -30.83 -97.48
N TRP A 187 -14.62 -29.54 -97.69
CA TRP A 187 -14.36 -28.50 -96.71
C TRP A 187 -15.20 -28.67 -95.45
N LYS A 188 -16.49 -28.99 -95.61
CA LYS A 188 -17.39 -29.25 -94.48
C LYS A 188 -16.94 -30.48 -93.68
N LEU A 189 -16.52 -31.55 -94.35
CA LEU A 189 -15.98 -32.74 -93.70
C LEU A 189 -14.68 -32.45 -92.95
N GLU A 190 -13.80 -31.62 -93.52
CA GLU A 190 -12.57 -31.21 -92.85
C GLU A 190 -12.86 -30.29 -91.66
N LEU A 191 -13.88 -29.43 -91.77
CA LEU A 191 -14.33 -28.56 -90.69
C LEU A 191 -15.00 -29.39 -89.57
N GLU A 192 -15.77 -30.42 -89.90
CA GLU A 192 -16.33 -31.38 -88.94
C GLU A 192 -15.25 -32.26 -88.30
N ARG A 193 -14.16 -32.55 -89.02
CA ARG A 193 -12.99 -33.28 -88.51
C ARG A 193 -12.14 -32.43 -87.55
N VAL A 194 -11.97 -31.14 -87.86
CA VAL A 194 -11.10 -30.20 -87.11
C VAL A 194 -11.87 -29.46 -86.01
N ALA A 195 -13.19 -29.29 -86.12
CA ALA A 195 -14.02 -28.64 -85.10
C ALA A 195 -13.88 -29.27 -83.69
N PRO A 196 -13.79 -30.61 -83.51
CA PRO A 196 -13.52 -31.21 -82.22
C PRO A 196 -12.13 -30.90 -81.67
N ALA A 197 -11.13 -30.74 -82.54
CA ALA A 197 -9.76 -30.36 -82.17
C ALA A 197 -9.63 -28.87 -81.82
N LEU A 198 -10.47 -28.01 -82.42
CA LEU A 198 -10.59 -26.58 -82.10
C LEU A 198 -11.51 -26.29 -80.93
N ARG A 199 -12.28 -27.28 -80.47
CA ARG A 199 -13.10 -27.18 -79.26
C ARG A 199 -12.18 -27.21 -78.05
N LEU A 200 -11.53 -26.08 -77.80
CA LEU A 200 -10.81 -25.76 -76.58
C LEU A 200 -11.81 -25.91 -75.42
N LYS A 201 -11.79 -27.07 -74.79
CA LYS A 201 -12.36 -27.24 -73.46
C LYS A 201 -11.40 -26.49 -72.53
N ILE A 202 -11.65 -25.19 -72.34
CA ILE A 202 -11.07 -24.47 -71.22
C ILE A 202 -11.62 -25.20 -70.00
N SER A 203 -10.84 -26.14 -69.48
CA SER A 203 -11.14 -26.76 -68.20
C SER A 203 -11.25 -25.59 -67.22
N ALA A 204 -12.26 -25.61 -66.34
CA ALA A 204 -12.39 -24.63 -65.27
C ALA A 204 -11.23 -24.84 -64.29
N ASP A 205 -10.04 -24.45 -64.73
CA ASP A 205 -8.82 -24.50 -63.96
C ASP A 205 -8.88 -23.37 -62.94
N GLY A 206 -8.41 -23.60 -61.73
CA GLY A 206 -8.35 -22.59 -60.67
C GLY A 206 -7.50 -21.37 -61.03
N ARG A 207 -6.88 -21.38 -62.21
CA ARG A 207 -6.14 -20.30 -62.88
C ARG A 207 -6.99 -19.45 -63.84
N ASP A 208 -8.29 -19.73 -64.00
CA ASP A 208 -9.18 -18.86 -64.77
C ASP A 208 -9.37 -17.52 -64.04
N TRP A 209 -8.70 -16.49 -64.54
CA TRP A 209 -8.78 -15.14 -64.01
C TRP A 209 -10.22 -14.61 -64.01
N ARG A 210 -11.11 -15.12 -64.89
CA ARG A 210 -12.52 -14.73 -64.90
C ARG A 210 -13.25 -15.25 -63.67
N ALA A 211 -13.01 -16.50 -63.27
CA ALA A 211 -13.56 -17.06 -62.05
C ALA A 211 -13.01 -16.33 -60.81
N ARG A 212 -11.70 -16.05 -60.76
CA ARG A 212 -11.08 -15.26 -59.68
C ARG A 212 -11.61 -13.83 -59.62
N HIS A 213 -11.81 -13.18 -60.76
CA HIS A 213 -12.38 -11.83 -60.82
C HIS A 213 -13.84 -11.81 -60.39
N ALA A 214 -14.63 -12.83 -60.75
CA ALA A 214 -16.00 -12.99 -60.25
C ALA A 214 -16.04 -13.21 -58.73
N GLN A 215 -15.15 -14.05 -58.19
CA GLN A 215 -14.98 -14.25 -56.74
C GLN A 215 -14.54 -12.96 -56.03
N MET A 216 -13.61 -12.19 -56.59
CA MET A 216 -13.19 -10.91 -56.03
C MET A 216 -14.34 -9.89 -56.00
N ARG A 217 -15.25 -9.94 -56.98
CA ARG A 217 -16.47 -9.11 -56.98
C ARG A 217 -17.45 -9.55 -55.89
N SER A 218 -17.66 -10.85 -55.69
CA SER A 218 -18.52 -11.34 -54.61
C SER A 218 -17.95 -11.01 -53.24
N TYR A 219 -16.65 -11.23 -53.01
CA TYR A 219 -16.00 -10.84 -51.74
C TYR A 219 -16.06 -9.34 -51.50
N LYS A 220 -15.94 -8.51 -52.54
CA LYS A 220 -16.12 -7.07 -52.41
C LYS A 220 -17.53 -6.73 -51.93
N GLU A 221 -18.58 -7.32 -52.53
CA GLU A 221 -19.96 -7.09 -52.11
C GLU A 221 -20.20 -7.58 -50.67
N GLU A 222 -19.75 -8.77 -50.34
CA GLU A 222 -19.84 -9.33 -48.98
C GLU A 222 -19.11 -8.45 -47.96
N LEU A 223 -17.92 -7.95 -48.30
CA LEU A 223 -17.15 -7.04 -47.45
C LEU A 223 -17.90 -5.71 -47.25
N PHE A 224 -18.51 -5.16 -48.30
CA PHE A 224 -19.30 -3.93 -48.19
C PHE A 224 -20.52 -4.12 -47.30
N ASP A 225 -21.19 -5.26 -47.37
CA ASP A 225 -22.37 -5.54 -46.54
C ASP A 225 -21.99 -5.82 -45.08
N ARG A 226 -20.88 -6.53 -44.84
CA ARG A 226 -20.29 -6.65 -43.49
C ARG A 226 -19.87 -5.28 -42.96
N PHE A 227 -19.22 -4.45 -43.76
CA PHE A 227 -18.81 -3.10 -43.37
C PHE A 227 -20.01 -2.22 -42.99
N LYS A 228 -21.08 -2.23 -43.79
CA LYS A 228 -22.33 -1.52 -43.46
C LYS A 228 -22.93 -2.01 -42.14
N THR A 229 -22.98 -3.33 -41.96
CA THR A 229 -23.55 -3.95 -40.75
C THR A 229 -22.73 -3.58 -39.51
N THR A 230 -21.40 -3.74 -39.57
CA THR A 230 -20.49 -3.38 -38.48
C THR A 230 -20.52 -1.87 -38.21
N GLY A 231 -20.57 -1.04 -39.26
CA GLY A 231 -20.69 0.41 -39.12
C GLY A 231 -22.00 0.82 -38.42
N ALA A 232 -23.12 0.17 -38.73
CA ALA A 232 -24.39 0.40 -38.05
C ALA A 232 -24.33 -0.04 -36.58
N GLN A 233 -23.73 -1.20 -36.29
CA GLN A 233 -23.52 -1.67 -34.91
C GLN A 233 -22.63 -0.71 -34.12
N LEU A 234 -21.52 -0.23 -34.70
CA LEU A 234 -20.61 0.71 -34.06
C LEU A 234 -21.29 2.06 -33.78
N ASN A 235 -22.08 2.58 -34.72
CA ASN A 235 -22.85 3.80 -34.50
C ASN A 235 -23.91 3.64 -33.40
N LYS A 236 -24.54 2.46 -33.31
CA LYS A 236 -25.46 2.16 -32.22
C LYS A 236 -24.75 2.10 -30.86
N LEU A 237 -23.56 1.48 -30.80
CA LEU A 237 -22.74 1.48 -29.59
C LEU A 237 -22.31 2.90 -29.22
N HIS A 238 -21.84 3.69 -30.19
CA HIS A 238 -21.43 5.07 -29.97
C HIS A 238 -22.58 5.93 -29.41
N SER A 239 -23.76 5.87 -30.01
CA SER A 239 -24.94 6.59 -29.51
C SER A 239 -25.40 6.12 -28.13
N SER A 240 -25.34 4.82 -27.86
CA SER A 240 -25.63 4.27 -26.53
C SER A 240 -24.64 4.74 -25.47
N ILE A 241 -23.34 4.77 -25.80
CA ILE A 241 -22.28 5.25 -24.90
C ILE A 241 -22.44 6.75 -24.68
N SER A 242 -22.69 7.54 -25.72
CA SER A 242 -22.93 8.98 -25.60
C SER A 242 -24.13 9.26 -24.68
N SER A 243 -25.25 8.56 -24.87
CA SER A 243 -26.43 8.72 -24.00
C SER A 243 -26.15 8.31 -22.56
N ALA A 244 -25.34 7.26 -22.34
CA ALA A 244 -24.93 6.87 -20.99
C ALA A 244 -24.03 7.93 -20.35
N MET A 245 -23.09 8.50 -21.10
CA MET A 245 -22.22 9.58 -20.64
C MET A 245 -23.04 10.81 -20.26
N ASP A 246 -23.99 11.23 -21.11
CA ASP A 246 -24.87 12.38 -20.82
C ASP A 246 -25.69 12.16 -19.53
N LYS A 247 -26.16 10.93 -19.30
CA LYS A 247 -26.87 10.56 -18.06
C LYS A 247 -25.96 10.59 -16.84
N VAL A 248 -24.70 10.16 -16.97
CA VAL A 248 -23.70 10.23 -15.89
C VAL A 248 -23.41 11.69 -15.57
N THR A 249 -23.09 12.51 -16.57
CA THR A 249 -22.85 13.95 -16.39
C THR A 249 -24.04 14.65 -15.76
N ALA A 250 -25.27 14.34 -16.18
CA ALA A 250 -26.47 14.91 -15.57
C ALA A 250 -26.63 14.50 -14.10
N ARG A 251 -26.35 13.24 -13.76
CA ARG A 251 -26.37 12.77 -12.37
C ARG A 251 -25.27 13.40 -11.54
N GLU A 252 -24.07 13.54 -12.08
CA GLU A 252 -22.94 14.22 -11.43
C GLU A 252 -23.28 15.67 -11.13
N ASN A 253 -23.87 16.39 -12.08
CA ASN A 253 -24.30 17.77 -11.87
C ASN A 253 -25.37 17.87 -10.76
N ILE A 254 -26.38 17.00 -10.76
CA ILE A 254 -27.40 16.96 -9.70
C ILE A 254 -26.77 16.64 -8.34
N LEU A 255 -25.84 15.67 -8.31
CA LEU A 255 -25.15 15.28 -7.10
C LEU A 255 -24.31 16.45 -6.55
N ASN A 256 -23.63 17.16 -7.43
CA ASN A 256 -22.84 18.32 -7.07
C ASN A 256 -23.73 19.47 -6.57
N GLU A 257 -24.86 19.75 -7.23
CA GLU A 257 -25.85 20.72 -6.77
C GLU A 257 -26.42 20.38 -5.38
N GLN A 258 -26.58 19.09 -5.07
CA GLN A 258 -27.07 18.64 -3.76
C GLN A 258 -26.01 18.73 -2.67
N PHE A 259 -24.74 18.41 -2.97
CA PHE A 259 -23.67 18.41 -1.96
C PHE A 259 -22.99 19.77 -1.78
N GLU A 260 -22.95 20.62 -2.81
CA GLU A 260 -22.41 21.98 -2.73
C GLU A 260 -22.94 22.79 -1.51
N PRO A 261 -24.26 22.85 -1.23
CA PRO A 261 -24.76 23.54 -0.05
C PRO A 261 -24.36 22.85 1.26
N LEU A 262 -24.34 21.51 1.28
CA LEU A 262 -23.99 20.73 2.46
C LEU A 262 -22.50 20.90 2.84
N VAL A 263 -21.62 20.97 1.83
CA VAL A 263 -20.20 21.27 1.99
C VAL A 263 -20.00 22.69 2.50
N LYS A 264 -20.78 23.66 2.00
CA LYS A 264 -20.75 25.04 2.51
C LYS A 264 -21.21 25.13 3.96
N GLU A 265 -22.29 24.42 4.31
CA GLU A 265 -22.79 24.34 5.69
C GLU A 265 -21.75 23.72 6.62
N TYR A 266 -21.14 22.60 6.23
CA TYR A 266 -20.06 21.96 6.97
C TYR A 266 -18.86 22.91 7.15
N GLY A 267 -18.50 23.66 6.11
CA GLY A 267 -17.47 24.70 6.19
C GLY A 267 -17.80 25.78 7.22
N SER A 268 -19.04 26.31 7.21
CA SER A 268 -19.47 27.29 8.20
C SER A 268 -19.49 26.73 9.63
N LEU A 269 -19.94 25.49 9.84
CA LEU A 269 -19.92 24.84 11.14
C LEU A 269 -18.49 24.60 11.64
N LEU A 270 -17.55 24.29 10.74
CA LEU A 270 -16.14 24.14 11.09
C LEU A 270 -15.53 25.49 11.52
N ASP A 271 -15.86 26.58 10.83
CA ASP A 271 -15.44 27.93 11.20
C ASP A 271 -16.01 28.34 12.57
N GLU A 272 -17.29 28.04 12.81
CA GLU A 272 -17.94 28.26 14.12
C GLU A 272 -17.27 27.43 15.23
N LEU A 273 -16.97 26.15 14.97
CA LEU A 273 -16.27 25.29 15.92
C LEU A 273 -14.86 25.81 16.22
N ASN A 274 -14.12 26.24 15.20
CA ASN A 274 -12.80 26.85 15.38
C ASN A 274 -12.87 28.12 16.22
N LYS A 275 -13.89 28.96 15.98
CA LYS A 275 -14.14 30.16 16.77
C LYS A 275 -14.38 29.82 18.25
N VAL A 276 -15.31 28.92 18.54
CA VAL A 276 -15.62 28.48 19.91
C VAL A 276 -14.41 27.82 20.57
N THR A 277 -13.64 27.03 19.82
CA THR A 277 -12.41 26.39 20.33
C THR A 277 -11.35 27.43 20.70
N ASN A 278 -11.20 28.49 19.90
CA ASN A 278 -10.28 29.58 20.21
C ASN A 278 -10.76 30.38 21.43
N GLU A 279 -12.05 30.72 21.50
CA GLU A 279 -12.64 31.40 22.68
C GLU A 279 -12.44 30.56 23.96
N TYR A 280 -12.61 29.24 23.88
CA TYR A 280 -12.35 28.33 25.00
C TYR A 280 -10.86 28.29 25.38
N LYS A 281 -9.95 28.24 24.40
CA LYS A 281 -8.50 28.30 24.65
C LYS A 281 -8.10 29.60 25.32
N GLU A 282 -8.58 30.74 24.84
CA GLU A 282 -8.34 32.06 25.45
C GLU A 282 -8.87 32.12 26.89
N ALA A 283 -10.11 31.64 27.11
CA ALA A 283 -10.67 31.56 28.46
C ALA A 283 -9.88 30.62 29.38
N SER A 284 -9.37 29.50 28.85
CA SER A 284 -8.52 28.57 29.60
C SER A 284 -7.16 29.18 29.92
N VAL A 285 -6.56 29.97 29.03
CA VAL A 285 -5.33 30.70 29.36
C VAL A 285 -5.63 31.73 30.46
N GLY A 286 -6.75 32.45 30.35
CA GLY A 286 -7.19 33.41 31.35
C GLY A 286 -7.55 32.79 32.72
N ILE A 287 -7.98 31.51 32.78
CA ILE A 287 -8.19 30.80 34.05
C ILE A 287 -6.85 30.41 34.69
N THR A 288 -5.89 29.95 33.88
CA THR A 288 -4.56 29.57 34.38
C THR A 288 -3.80 30.78 34.92
N GLU A 289 -3.84 31.92 34.23
CA GLU A 289 -3.22 33.17 34.71
C GLU A 289 -3.84 33.63 36.04
N ARG A 290 -5.17 33.57 36.17
CA ARG A 290 -5.85 33.91 37.43
C ARG A 290 -5.51 32.93 38.54
N GLN A 291 -5.38 31.63 38.24
CA GLN A 291 -4.96 30.62 39.20
C GLN A 291 -3.52 30.87 39.67
N ASP A 292 -2.61 31.24 38.78
CA ASP A 292 -1.22 31.57 39.12
C ASP A 292 -1.15 32.82 40.00
N MET A 293 -1.91 33.87 39.66
CA MET A 293 -2.03 35.08 40.49
C MET A 293 -2.61 34.76 41.88
N LEU A 294 -3.59 33.85 41.96
CA LEU A 294 -4.16 33.40 43.23
C LEU A 294 -3.14 32.62 44.06
N ASN A 295 -2.36 31.73 43.44
CA ASN A 295 -1.27 31.01 44.09
C ASN A 295 -0.19 31.99 44.59
N GLU A 296 0.16 33.01 43.80
CA GLU A 296 1.11 34.05 44.22
C GLU A 296 0.56 34.86 45.41
N LEU A 297 -0.72 35.24 45.38
CA LEU A 297 -1.37 35.90 46.53
C LEU A 297 -1.44 35.00 47.76
N SER A 298 -1.72 33.71 47.59
CA SER A 298 -1.75 32.73 48.66
C SER A 298 -0.38 32.54 49.31
N THR A 299 0.69 32.44 48.52
CA THR A 299 2.07 32.37 49.03
C THR A 299 2.47 33.67 49.74
N LYS A 300 2.09 34.85 49.20
CA LYS A 300 2.28 36.14 49.89
C LYS A 300 1.53 36.16 51.23
N LEU A 301 0.31 35.65 51.29
CA LEU A 301 -0.48 35.58 52.51
C LEU A 301 0.15 34.63 53.54
N GLU A 302 0.60 33.44 53.12
CA GLU A 302 1.29 32.50 54.01
C GLU A 302 2.63 33.07 54.52
N ASN A 303 3.38 33.78 53.66
CA ASN A 303 4.59 34.49 54.07
C ASN A 303 4.29 35.58 55.12
N ILE A 304 3.24 36.37 54.94
CA ILE A 304 2.81 37.38 55.91
C ILE A 304 2.36 36.71 57.21
N LYS A 305 1.62 35.60 57.12
CA LYS A 305 1.19 34.80 58.27
C LYS A 305 2.37 34.24 59.05
N GLN A 306 3.35 33.63 58.38
CA GLN A 306 4.59 33.13 59.00
C GLN A 306 5.42 34.27 59.61
N ARG A 307 5.50 35.43 58.95
CA ARG A 307 6.15 36.62 59.52
C ARG A 307 5.42 37.16 60.74
N THR A 308 4.09 37.09 60.75
CA THR A 308 3.25 37.51 61.88
C THR A 308 3.37 36.52 63.04
N GLU A 309 3.40 35.23 62.76
CA GLU A 309 3.58 34.15 63.74
C GLU A 309 4.99 34.17 64.35
N SER A 310 6.04 34.37 63.55
CA SER A 310 7.40 34.54 64.06
C SER A 310 7.56 35.80 64.91
N LYS A 311 6.94 36.93 64.52
CA LYS A 311 6.86 38.12 65.38
C LYS A 311 6.04 37.87 66.65
N GLY A 312 4.93 37.14 66.56
CA GLY A 312 4.10 36.77 67.71
C GLY A 312 4.88 35.88 68.69
N SER A 313 5.58 34.88 68.17
CA SER A 313 6.47 34.01 68.95
C SER A 313 7.62 34.78 69.55
N SER A 314 8.25 35.69 68.80
CA SER A 314 9.33 36.55 69.33
C SER A 314 8.85 37.54 70.37
N MET A 315 7.61 38.02 70.27
CA MET A 315 7.01 38.94 71.25
C MET A 315 6.52 38.19 72.50
N ASN A 316 6.16 36.92 72.37
CA ASN A 316 5.81 36.03 73.47
C ASN A 316 7.02 35.27 74.06
N ASP A 317 8.19 35.38 73.42
CA ASP A 317 9.41 34.75 73.91
C ASP A 317 9.97 35.54 75.08
N ASN A 318 9.61 35.11 76.29
CA ASN A 318 10.15 35.62 77.55
C ASN A 318 11.59 35.12 77.80
N SER A 319 12.16 34.26 76.96
CA SER A 319 13.51 33.70 77.13
C SER A 319 14.61 34.76 77.28
N PRO A 320 14.67 35.85 76.48
CA PRO A 320 15.66 36.92 76.67
C PRO A 320 15.53 37.59 78.04
N LEU A 321 14.30 37.75 78.51
CA LEU A 321 13.98 38.37 79.80
C LEU A 321 14.36 37.44 80.97
N VAL A 322 14.12 36.14 80.83
CA VAL A 322 14.57 35.09 81.76
C VAL A 322 16.10 35.01 81.78
N THR A 323 16.76 35.13 80.63
CA THR A 323 18.22 35.09 80.51
C THR A 323 18.86 36.31 81.17
N ALA A 324 18.30 37.51 80.94
CA ALA A 324 18.72 38.73 81.63
C ALA A 324 18.50 38.61 83.15
N LYS A 325 17.37 38.07 83.59
CA LYS A 325 17.09 37.82 85.02
C LYS A 325 18.11 36.84 85.64
N LYS A 326 18.51 35.79 84.91
CA LYS A 326 19.53 34.84 85.35
C LYS A 326 20.92 35.49 85.45
N ALA A 327 21.30 36.33 84.48
CA ALA A 327 22.55 37.09 84.51
C ALA A 327 22.60 38.09 85.68
N VAL A 328 21.48 38.76 85.99
CA VAL A 328 21.38 39.63 87.17
C VAL A 328 21.51 38.83 88.47
N ALA A 329 20.91 37.63 88.53
CA ALA A 329 21.04 36.77 89.69
C ALA A 329 22.49 36.27 89.91
N THR A 330 23.22 35.95 88.84
CA THR A 330 24.64 35.58 88.94
C THR A 330 25.50 36.77 89.37
N LEU A 331 25.30 37.96 88.79
CA LEU A 331 26.03 39.16 89.23
C LEU A 331 25.79 39.47 90.71
N LYS A 332 24.55 39.28 91.20
CA LYS A 332 24.25 39.46 92.62
C LYS A 332 24.99 38.46 93.51
N LYS A 333 25.13 37.21 93.05
CA LYS A 333 25.90 36.18 93.77
C LYS A 333 27.39 36.54 93.79
N ASP A 334 27.94 36.97 92.67
CA ASP A 334 29.36 37.35 92.56
C ASP A 334 29.68 38.56 93.45
N ILE A 335 28.76 39.53 93.56
CA ILE A 335 28.89 40.67 94.50
C ILE A 335 28.93 40.17 95.94
N GLN A 336 28.03 39.25 96.34
CA GLN A 336 28.03 38.69 97.69
C GLN A 336 29.33 37.93 98.01
N GLU A 337 29.89 37.23 97.03
CA GLU A 337 31.17 36.54 97.17
C GLU A 337 32.34 37.52 97.32
N MET A 338 32.37 38.58 96.52
CA MET A 338 33.34 39.66 96.66
C MET A 338 33.22 40.38 98.01
N ASP A 339 32.00 40.65 98.50
CA ASP A 339 31.78 41.26 99.82
C ASP A 339 32.29 40.37 100.96
N PHE A 340 32.10 39.05 100.87
CA PHE A 340 32.66 38.10 101.82
C PHE A 340 34.18 38.12 101.80
N GLN A 341 34.79 38.11 100.61
CA GLN A 341 36.25 38.20 100.46
C GLN A 341 36.78 39.52 101.05
N ILE A 342 36.13 40.65 100.78
CA ILE A 342 36.47 41.96 101.35
C ILE A 342 36.38 41.91 102.88
N THR A 343 35.32 41.31 103.44
CA THR A 343 35.14 41.18 104.89
C THR A 343 36.26 40.35 105.53
N VAL A 344 36.62 39.22 104.92
CA VAL A 344 37.73 38.37 105.39
C VAL A 344 39.07 39.11 105.29
N LEU A 345 39.31 39.85 104.21
CA LEU A 345 40.52 40.66 104.04
C LEU A 345 40.59 41.79 105.08
N LEU A 346 39.48 42.48 105.35
CA LEU A 346 39.37 43.49 106.41
C LEU A 346 39.62 42.89 107.81
N TRP A 347 39.10 41.71 108.09
CA TRP A 347 39.34 40.99 109.35
C TRP A 347 40.82 40.57 109.51
N LEU A 348 41.44 40.08 108.43
CA LEU A 348 42.88 39.78 108.40
C LEU A 348 43.74 41.03 108.65
N LEU A 349 43.33 42.18 108.10
CA LEU A 349 44.07 43.43 108.24
C LEU A 349 43.98 44.00 109.67
N THR A 350 42.78 44.00 110.25
CA THR A 350 42.54 44.44 111.64
C THR A 350 43.17 43.52 112.69
N THR A 351 43.16 42.20 112.48
CA THR A 351 43.89 41.27 113.36
C THR A 351 45.41 41.44 113.28
N LYS A 352 45.95 41.75 112.09
CA LYS A 352 47.37 42.06 111.93
C LYS A 352 47.76 43.38 112.61
N GLU A 353 46.89 44.37 112.57
CA GLU A 353 47.06 45.66 113.26
C GLU A 353 47.01 45.51 114.79
N SER A 354 46.13 44.64 115.31
CA SER A 354 46.06 44.31 116.74
C SER A 354 47.32 43.61 117.26
N ASN A 355 47.93 42.71 116.47
CA ASN A 355 49.19 42.05 116.84
C ASN A 355 50.41 43.00 116.79
N GLY A 356 50.37 44.07 115.98
CA GLY A 356 51.41 45.10 115.92
C GLY A 356 51.54 45.94 117.20
N ASN A 357 50.44 46.13 117.95
CA ASN A 357 50.43 46.93 119.18
C ASN A 357 51.00 46.19 120.42
N SER A 358 51.21 44.88 120.36
CA SER A 358 51.84 44.10 121.45
C SER A 358 53.37 44.17 121.47
N LEU A 359 54.00 44.60 120.38
CA LEU A 359 55.46 44.62 120.19
C LEU A 359 56.12 45.95 120.58
N LEU A 360 55.33 47.01 120.79
CA LEU A 360 55.82 48.35 121.16
C LEU A 360 55.84 48.61 122.67
N ASN A 361 55.15 47.81 123.50
CA ASN A 361 55.13 47.96 124.96
C ASN A 361 56.24 47.20 125.72
N ASN A 362 57.12 46.46 125.02
CA ASN A 362 58.16 45.62 125.64
C ASN A 362 59.60 46.15 125.46
N LYS A 363 59.79 47.44 125.10
CA LYS A 363 61.11 48.05 124.89
C LYS A 363 61.49 49.19 125.86
N GLU A 364 60.77 49.34 126.96
CA GLU A 364 61.18 50.21 128.08
C GLU A 364 61.51 49.37 129.33
N SER A 365 62.78 48.99 129.52
CA SER A 365 63.46 48.88 130.83
C SER A 365 64.61 47.88 130.77
N GLY A 366 65.84 48.38 130.90
CA GLY A 366 66.99 47.56 131.27
C GLY A 366 68.29 47.94 130.58
N MET A 367 68.90 49.07 130.96
CA MET A 367 70.32 49.15 131.34
C MET A 367 70.68 50.61 131.67
N ILE A 368 70.69 50.90 132.96
CA ILE A 368 71.38 52.01 133.61
C ILE A 368 72.65 51.41 134.25
N ALA A 369 73.75 52.17 134.20
CA ALA A 369 75.00 52.09 134.97
C ALA A 369 76.23 51.39 134.33
N ASN A 370 77.22 52.21 133.94
CA ASN A 370 78.61 52.24 134.45
C ASN A 370 79.33 53.38 133.69
N GLU A 371 79.51 54.55 134.32
CA GLU A 371 80.63 55.01 135.16
C GLU A 371 81.71 55.79 134.39
N VAL A 372 81.83 57.04 134.84
CA VAL A 372 82.86 58.09 134.72
C VAL A 372 84.29 57.60 134.46
N TYR A 373 84.92 58.09 133.38
CA TYR A 373 86.11 58.97 133.38
C TYR A 373 86.34 59.59 132.00
#